data_AF-A0A7L5AHE3-F1
#
_entry.id   AF-A0A7L5AHE3-F1
#
_cell.length_a   1.000
_cell.length_b   1.000
_cell.length_c   1.000
_cell.angle_alpha   90.00
_cell.angle_beta   90.00
_cell.angle_gamma   90.00
#
_symmetry.space_group_name_H-M   'P 1'
#
loop_
_entity.id
_entity.type
_entity.pdbx_description
1 polymer ?
#
loop_
_entity_poly.entity_id
_entity_poly.type
_entity_poly.pdbx_seq_one_letter_code
_entity_poly.pdbx_strand_id
1 'polypeptide(L)'
;MAEICPAASDDLDPSVPASKRRIVFQEYGMTTAAEGKYQVDYLINPQLGGTDDIRNLWPEPYDATVWNAHAKDALEDRLHQMVCSGQLDLASAQDQIASDWISAYKRYFRTPQPV
;
A
#
# COMPACT_ATOMS: atom_id res chain seq x y z
N MET A 1 9.64 -3.67 17.59
CA MET A 1 8.44 -2.81 17.45
C MET A 1 8.77 -1.32 17.40
N ALA A 2 9.93 -0.85 17.89
CA ALA A 2 10.31 0.57 17.83
C ALA A 2 10.66 1.08 16.41
N GLU A 3 10.98 0.21 15.46
CA GLU A 3 11.37 0.60 14.09
C GLU A 3 10.17 0.91 13.17
N ILE A 4 8.97 0.41 13.50
CA ILE A 4 7.77 0.51 12.65
C ILE A 4 6.90 1.70 13.06
N CYS A 5 7.04 2.20 14.29
CA CYS A 5 6.27 3.31 14.84
C CYS A 5 7.11 4.55 15.18
N PRO A 6 7.95 5.08 14.26
CA PRO A 6 8.47 6.42 14.44
C PRO A 6 7.32 7.44 14.41
N ALA A 7 7.56 8.67 14.86
CA ALA A 7 6.55 9.74 14.80
C ALA A 7 5.98 9.87 13.37
N ALA A 8 4.68 10.16 13.26
CA ALA A 8 3.91 10.23 12.02
C ALA A 8 4.75 10.86 10.89
N SER A 9 5.23 10.04 9.95
CA SER A 9 5.84 10.57 8.74
C SER A 9 4.72 10.91 7.77
N ASP A 10 4.81 12.09 7.18
CA ASP A 10 3.85 12.57 6.17
C ASP A 10 3.95 11.80 4.84
N ASP A 11 4.93 10.91 4.71
CA ASP A 11 5.15 10.07 3.54
C ASP A 11 5.06 8.60 3.96
N LEU A 12 3.92 7.99 3.65
CA LEU A 12 3.61 6.60 3.97
C LEU A 12 4.17 5.65 2.93
N ASP A 13 4.30 6.12 1.68
CA ASP A 13 4.74 5.31 0.56
C ASP A 13 6.08 5.82 0.01
N PRO A 14 7.22 5.31 0.52
CA PRO A 14 8.52 5.75 0.04
C PRO A 14 8.69 5.46 -1.45
N SER A 15 9.09 6.50 -2.19
CA SER A 15 9.17 6.41 -3.66
C SER A 15 10.04 5.26 -4.16
N VAL A 16 9.44 4.36 -4.95
CA VAL A 16 10.16 3.28 -5.64
C VAL A 16 11.03 3.85 -6.78
N PRO A 17 12.35 3.53 -6.83
CA PRO A 17 13.24 4.02 -7.88
C PRO A 17 12.75 3.68 -9.29
N ALA A 18 12.91 4.61 -10.25
CA ALA A 18 12.42 4.45 -11.62
C ALA A 18 12.92 3.17 -12.32
N SER A 19 14.16 2.74 -12.04
CA SER A 19 14.71 1.48 -12.57
C SER A 19 13.91 0.27 -12.10
N LYS A 20 13.50 0.24 -10.82
CA LYS A 20 12.69 -0.84 -10.24
C LYS A 20 11.24 -0.77 -10.73
N ARG A 21 10.68 0.44 -10.86
CA ARG A 21 9.32 0.62 -11.42
C ARG A 21 9.19 0.04 -12.83
N ARG A 22 10.21 0.24 -13.68
CA ARG A 22 10.25 -0.34 -15.03
C ARG A 22 10.27 -1.87 -15.01
N ILE A 23 10.99 -2.48 -14.08
CA ILE A 23 11.01 -3.95 -13.91
C ILE A 23 9.61 -4.44 -13.51
N VAL A 24 8.96 -3.79 -12.54
CA VAL A 24 7.58 -4.14 -12.15
C VAL A 24 6.64 -4.08 -13.36
N PHE A 25 6.61 -2.97 -14.09
CA PHE A 25 5.73 -2.87 -15.27
C PHE A 25 6.01 -3.96 -16.31
N GLN A 26 7.28 -4.36 -16.51
CA GLN A 26 7.63 -5.45 -17.41
C GLN A 26 7.11 -6.82 -16.95
N GLU A 27 7.25 -7.14 -15.65
CA GLU A 27 6.73 -8.40 -15.06
C GLU A 27 5.21 -8.52 -15.21
N TYR A 28 4.49 -7.40 -15.16
CA TYR A 28 3.04 -7.34 -15.35
C TYR A 28 2.62 -7.15 -16.82
N GLY A 29 3.55 -7.22 -17.78
CA GLY A 29 3.27 -7.12 -19.22
C GLY A 29 2.75 -5.75 -19.66
N MET A 30 3.03 -4.70 -18.88
CA MET A 30 2.57 -3.34 -19.13
C MET A 30 3.56 -2.56 -20.01
N THR A 31 3.04 -1.71 -20.89
CA THR A 31 3.87 -0.84 -21.73
C THR A 31 4.26 0.44 -21.01
N THR A 32 5.19 1.21 -21.58
CA THR A 32 5.62 2.52 -21.04
C THR A 32 4.48 3.54 -20.89
N ALA A 33 3.33 3.33 -21.55
CA ALA A 33 2.13 4.15 -21.37
C ALA A 33 1.47 3.99 -19.98
N ALA A 34 1.98 3.09 -19.13
CA ALA A 34 1.60 2.94 -17.74
C ALA A 34 2.24 4.01 -16.83
N GLU A 35 3.37 4.62 -17.23
CA GLU A 35 4.01 5.69 -16.46
C GLU A 35 3.04 6.88 -16.32
N GLY A 36 2.78 7.29 -15.07
CA GLY A 36 1.84 8.38 -14.73
C GLY A 36 0.37 7.97 -14.61
N LYS A 37 0.00 6.73 -14.95
CA LYS A 37 -1.35 6.17 -14.71
C LYS A 37 -1.39 5.20 -13.53
N TYR A 38 -0.24 4.66 -13.18
CA TYR A 38 -0.06 3.69 -12.12
C TYR A 38 1.04 4.14 -11.16
N GLN A 39 0.80 3.93 -9.87
CA GLN A 39 1.80 3.85 -8.83
C GLN A 39 2.44 2.46 -8.88
N VAL A 40 3.73 2.37 -8.59
CA VAL A 40 4.32 1.09 -8.21
C VAL A 40 4.32 1.10 -6.71
N ASP A 41 3.41 0.32 -6.16
CA ASP A 41 2.98 0.36 -4.78
C ASP A 41 3.32 -0.98 -4.10
N TYR A 42 3.32 -0.98 -2.77
CA TYR A 42 3.72 -2.10 -1.94
C TYR A 42 2.51 -2.96 -1.52
N LEU A 43 2.56 -4.29 -1.70
CA LEU A 43 1.52 -5.18 -1.14
C LEU A 43 1.42 -5.06 0.38
N ILE A 44 2.58 -4.97 1.04
CA ILE A 44 2.71 -4.59 2.44
C ILE A 44 3.58 -3.34 2.48
N ASN A 45 3.03 -2.22 2.96
CA ASN A 45 3.74 -0.96 3.11
C ASN A 45 4.98 -1.11 4.03
N PRO A 46 6.10 -0.41 3.76
CA PRO A 46 7.27 -0.39 4.66
C PRO A 46 6.98 0.03 6.11
N GLN A 47 6.00 0.91 6.33
CA GLN A 47 5.50 1.26 7.65
C GLN A 47 4.70 0.14 8.33
N LEU A 48 4.33 -0.91 7.59
CA LEU A 48 3.82 -2.16 8.13
C LEU A 48 4.88 -3.28 8.03
N GLY A 49 6.17 -2.93 7.90
CA GLY A 49 7.29 -3.86 7.87
C GLY A 49 7.51 -4.55 6.51
N GLY A 50 6.90 -4.05 5.44
CA GLY A 50 7.20 -4.50 4.09
C GLY A 50 8.56 -4.03 3.57
N THR A 51 8.97 -4.57 2.42
CA THR A 51 10.26 -4.25 1.80
C THR A 51 10.08 -3.92 0.33
N ASP A 52 11.13 -3.37 -0.30
CA ASP A 52 11.13 -3.07 -1.73
C ASP A 52 11.50 -4.28 -2.61
N ASP A 53 11.31 -5.50 -2.09
CA ASP A 53 11.41 -6.74 -2.88
C ASP A 53 10.40 -6.67 -4.04
N ILE A 54 10.82 -7.06 -5.25
CA ILE A 54 9.97 -7.01 -6.44
C ILE A 54 8.66 -7.79 -6.26
N ARG A 55 8.66 -8.84 -5.44
CA ARG A 55 7.49 -9.68 -5.13
C ARG A 55 6.48 -8.98 -4.21
N ASN A 56 6.92 -7.93 -3.52
CA ASN A 56 6.07 -7.06 -2.69
C ASN A 56 5.60 -5.83 -3.46
N LEU A 57 5.89 -5.72 -4.77
CA LEU A 57 5.54 -4.56 -5.57
C LEU A 57 4.54 -4.91 -6.67
N TRP A 58 3.61 -4.01 -6.93
CA TRP A 58 2.58 -4.19 -7.95
C TRP A 58 2.16 -2.84 -8.56
N PRO A 59 1.62 -2.83 -9.79
CA PRO A 59 1.14 -1.62 -10.44
C PRO A 59 -0.30 -1.30 -9.98
N GLU A 60 -0.45 -0.25 -9.18
CA GLU A 60 -1.75 0.21 -8.68
C GLU A 60 -2.25 1.45 -9.45
N PRO A 61 -3.49 1.45 -9.99
CA PRO A 61 -3.99 2.57 -10.77
C PRO A 61 -4.29 3.81 -9.90
N TYR A 62 -4.01 5.01 -10.41
CA TYR A 62 -4.39 6.27 -9.77
C TYR A 62 -5.88 6.60 -9.94
N ASP A 63 -6.42 6.46 -11.15
CA ASP A 63 -7.77 6.98 -11.47
C ASP A 63 -8.67 5.98 -12.21
N ALA A 64 -8.14 4.80 -12.59
CA ALA A 64 -8.89 3.86 -13.43
C ALA A 64 -10.07 3.21 -12.70
N THR A 65 -10.06 3.19 -11.37
CA THR A 65 -11.13 2.63 -10.54
C THR A 65 -11.30 3.46 -9.26
N VAL A 66 -12.43 3.32 -8.58
CA VAL A 66 -12.63 3.92 -7.25
C VAL A 66 -11.70 3.33 -6.19
N TRP A 67 -11.30 2.06 -6.35
CA TRP A 67 -10.29 1.38 -5.53
C TRP A 67 -8.93 1.64 -6.18
N ASN A 68 -8.38 2.80 -5.88
CA ASN A 68 -7.13 3.31 -6.43
C ASN A 68 -6.06 3.45 -5.34
N ALA A 69 -4.87 3.89 -5.76
CA ALA A 69 -3.75 4.09 -4.87
C ALA A 69 -4.07 5.00 -3.68
N HIS A 70 -4.81 6.09 -3.89
CA HIS A 70 -5.23 6.97 -2.79
C HIS A 70 -6.12 6.26 -1.75
N ALA A 71 -7.01 5.36 -2.19
CA ALA A 71 -7.80 4.55 -1.26
C ALA A 71 -6.93 3.57 -0.47
N LYS A 72 -5.92 2.98 -1.11
CA LYS A 72 -5.00 2.08 -0.43
C LYS A 72 -4.06 2.83 0.53
N ASP A 73 -3.52 3.98 0.14
CA ASP A 73 -2.73 4.87 1.00
C ASP A 73 -3.48 5.18 2.31
N ALA A 74 -4.76 5.55 2.21
CA ALA A 74 -5.59 5.82 3.39
C ALA A 74 -5.77 4.60 4.30
N LEU A 75 -5.84 3.38 3.73
CA LEU A 75 -5.86 2.16 4.51
C LEU A 75 -4.53 1.89 5.21
N GLU A 76 -3.42 2.07 4.53
CA GLU A 76 -2.07 1.89 5.09
C GLU A 76 -1.86 2.79 6.30
N ASP A 77 -2.23 4.05 6.14
CA ASP A 77 -2.28 5.06 7.19
C ASP A 77 -3.06 4.58 8.41
N ARG A 78 -4.28 4.09 8.16
CA ARG A 78 -5.19 3.64 9.19
C ARG A 78 -4.65 2.42 9.92
N LEU A 79 -4.13 1.45 9.18
CA LEU A 79 -3.54 0.23 9.75
C LEU A 79 -2.30 0.56 10.57
N HIS A 80 -1.44 1.44 10.08
CA HIS A 80 -0.25 1.89 10.79
C HIS A 80 -0.60 2.52 12.15
N GLN A 81 -1.55 3.46 12.16
CA GLN A 81 -2.04 4.10 13.39
C GLN A 81 -2.63 3.07 14.37
N MET A 82 -3.38 2.08 13.88
CA MET A 82 -3.95 1.02 14.71
C MET A 82 -2.87 0.10 15.28
N VAL A 83 -1.84 -0.24 14.51
CA VAL A 83 -0.70 -1.02 14.98
C VAL A 83 0.09 -0.25 16.04
N CYS A 84 0.41 1.02 15.79
CA CYS A 84 1.19 1.85 16.70
C CYS A 84 0.44 2.23 17.99
N SER A 85 -0.89 2.24 17.96
CA SER A 85 -1.73 2.39 19.16
C SER A 85 -2.03 1.06 19.87
N GLY A 86 -1.58 -0.08 19.35
CA GLY A 86 -1.82 -1.40 19.91
C GLY A 86 -3.25 -1.92 19.74
N GLN A 87 -4.05 -1.31 18.87
CA GLN A 87 -5.42 -1.72 18.55
C GLN A 87 -5.49 -2.90 17.57
N LEU A 88 -4.42 -3.11 16.81
CA LEU A 88 -4.27 -4.20 15.84
C LEU A 88 -2.85 -4.74 15.93
N ASP A 89 -2.69 -6.07 15.90
CA ASP A 89 -1.35 -6.64 15.81
C ASP A 89 -0.79 -6.50 14.38
N LEU A 90 0.52 -6.31 14.29
CA LEU A 90 1.21 -6.11 13.01
C LEU A 90 0.95 -7.25 12.02
N ALA A 91 0.97 -8.50 12.48
CA ALA A 91 0.77 -9.66 11.63
C ALA A 91 -0.64 -9.67 11.00
N SER A 92 -1.67 -9.34 11.78
CA SER A 92 -3.03 -9.18 11.27
C SER A 92 -3.17 -8.00 10.31
N ALA A 93 -2.44 -6.90 10.52
CA ALA A 93 -2.45 -5.78 9.58
C ALA A 93 -1.83 -6.20 8.22
N GLN A 94 -0.67 -6.86 8.26
CA GLN A 94 0.03 -7.39 7.10
C GLN A 94 -0.81 -8.41 6.32
N ASP A 95 -1.43 -9.36 7.02
CA ASP A 95 -2.29 -10.38 6.40
C ASP A 95 -3.51 -9.75 5.71
N GLN A 96 -4.18 -8.81 6.38
CA GLN A 96 -5.38 -8.17 5.83
C GLN A 96 -5.10 -7.28 4.61
N ILE A 97 -4.01 -6.51 4.62
CA ILE A 97 -3.67 -5.66 3.47
C ILE A 97 -3.17 -6.48 2.28
N ALA A 98 -2.39 -7.55 2.53
CA ALA A 98 -1.85 -8.38 1.45
C ALA A 98 -2.87 -9.31 0.80
N SER A 99 -3.90 -9.75 1.55
CA SER A 99 -4.89 -10.73 1.06
C SER A 99 -6.10 -10.10 0.37
N ASP A 100 -6.73 -9.10 1.00
CA ASP A 100 -7.90 -8.39 0.48
C ASP A 100 -8.01 -7.01 1.13
N TRP A 101 -7.18 -6.08 0.64
CA TRP A 101 -7.15 -4.71 1.14
C TRP A 101 -8.49 -3.99 0.97
N ILE A 102 -9.32 -4.32 -0.03
CA ILE A 102 -10.63 -3.71 -0.21
C ILE A 102 -11.56 -4.10 0.95
N SER A 103 -11.59 -5.38 1.32
CA SER A 103 -12.37 -5.84 2.47
C SER A 103 -11.82 -5.25 3.77
N ALA A 104 -10.51 -5.12 3.92
CA ALA A 104 -9.88 -4.44 5.05
C ALA A 104 -10.31 -2.96 5.12
N TYR A 105 -10.26 -2.23 4.01
CA TYR A 105 -10.72 -0.85 3.91
C TYR A 105 -12.15 -0.71 4.41
N LYS A 106 -13.07 -1.51 3.84
CA LYS A 106 -14.49 -1.49 4.24
C LYS A 106 -14.68 -1.74 5.72
N ARG A 107 -13.91 -2.67 6.29
CA ARG A 107 -13.93 -3.00 7.73
C ARG A 107 -13.49 -1.83 8.60
N TYR A 108 -12.37 -1.19 8.27
CA TYR A 108 -11.73 -0.18 9.12
C TYR A 108 -12.31 1.23 8.94
N PHE A 109 -12.82 1.55 7.75
CA PHE A 109 -13.52 2.81 7.47
C PHE A 109 -15.05 2.69 7.62
N ARG A 110 -15.59 1.48 7.80
CA ARG A 110 -17.03 1.21 7.95
C ARG A 110 -17.89 1.80 6.83
N THR A 111 -17.40 1.65 5.61
CA THR A 111 -18.02 2.20 4.38
C THR A 111 -17.94 1.16 3.27
N PRO A 112 -18.91 1.09 2.34
CA PRO A 112 -18.84 0.21 1.18
C PRO A 112 -17.94 0.74 0.05
N GLN A 113 -17.56 2.03 0.08
CA GLN A 113 -16.77 2.72 -0.94
C GLN A 113 -15.68 3.61 -0.31
N PRO A 114 -14.57 3.88 -1.00
CA PRO A 114 -13.54 4.81 -0.53
C PRO A 114 -14.12 6.19 -0.21
N VAL A 115 -13.64 6.77 0.90
CA VAL A 115 -14.01 8.11 1.37
C VAL A 115 -13.11 9.19 0.83
#